data_AF-A0A815HGD7-F1
#
_entry.id   AF-A0A815HGD7-F1
#
_cell.length_a   1.000
_cell.length_b   1.000
_cell.length_c   1.000
_cell.angle_alpha   90.00
_cell.angle_beta   90.00
_cell.angle_gamma   90.00
#
_symmetry.space_group_name_H-M   'P 1'
#
loop_
_entity.id
_entity.type
_entity.pdbx_description
1 polymer ?
#
loop_
_entity_poly.entity_id
_entity_poly.type
_entity_poly.pdbx_seq_one_letter_code
_entity_poly.pdbx_strand_id
1 'polypeptide(L)'
;MTSSSADTNNNEYHRSDSTSDTPYTSICNDRFEYCYGNATIDQNGLLVTNGNESFFGTEVRGRMEYSTGKHSLHFRIENNPSKILIFIGIISKTAKMGGNLFIPSSVYGWGDYNDYFIVGQRQKVDSDVLFSYTREKDVIELVLDCSKHQLCYKNERLQKKQKLDIDINKCPFPWQLYISLGGQGDQISLLRSTTNTH
;
A
#
# COMPACT_ATOMS: atom_id res chain seq x y z
N MET A 1 -3.27 -68.35 -26.92
CA MET A 1 -2.62 -69.02 -25.78
C MET A 1 -2.14 -67.95 -24.81
N THR A 2 -2.72 -67.98 -23.59
CA THR A 2 -2.16 -67.62 -22.27
C THR A 2 -1.59 -66.20 -22.10
N SER A 3 -2.29 -65.26 -21.45
CA SER A 3 -2.49 -65.09 -19.99
C SER A 3 -1.18 -65.06 -19.18
N SER A 4 -0.85 -63.90 -18.58
CA SER A 4 -0.60 -63.80 -17.13
C SER A 4 -0.29 -62.35 -16.73
N SER A 5 -1.05 -61.89 -15.75
CA SER A 5 -0.90 -60.74 -14.85
C SER A 5 0.34 -60.83 -13.95
N ALA A 6 0.83 -59.68 -13.46
CA ALA A 6 1.24 -59.49 -12.07
C ALA A 6 1.35 -57.99 -11.73
N ASP A 7 0.55 -57.59 -10.74
CA ASP A 7 0.59 -56.34 -9.99
C ASP A 7 1.83 -56.22 -9.09
N THR A 8 2.24 -54.98 -8.78
CA THR A 8 2.62 -54.50 -7.42
C THR A 8 2.98 -53.01 -7.51
N ASN A 9 2.13 -52.10 -7.02
CA ASN A 9 2.03 -51.55 -5.65
C ASN A 9 3.11 -50.52 -5.25
N ASN A 10 2.58 -49.33 -4.92
CA ASN A 10 2.90 -48.48 -3.76
C ASN A 10 4.27 -47.78 -3.67
N ASN A 11 4.27 -46.44 -3.78
CA ASN A 11 4.09 -45.63 -2.57
C ASN A 11 3.94 -44.15 -2.89
N GLU A 12 2.87 -43.60 -2.35
CA GLU A 12 2.60 -42.18 -2.17
C GLU A 12 3.76 -41.50 -1.43
N TYR A 13 4.25 -40.40 -1.98
CA TYR A 13 4.80 -39.32 -1.17
C TYR A 13 3.98 -38.07 -1.48
N HIS A 14 2.75 -38.07 -0.97
CA HIS A 14 1.97 -36.86 -0.81
C HIS A 14 2.59 -36.08 0.36
N ARG A 15 3.57 -35.22 0.04
CA ARG A 15 4.08 -34.25 1.00
C ARG A 15 3.04 -33.12 1.07
N SER A 16 2.06 -33.30 1.93
CA SER A 16 1.16 -32.25 2.36
C SER A 16 1.96 -31.23 3.17
N ASP A 17 2.52 -30.24 2.49
CA ASP A 17 2.99 -29.00 3.12
C ASP A 17 1.74 -28.23 3.58
N SER A 18 1.21 -28.64 4.73
CA SER A 18 0.27 -27.86 5.51
C SER A 18 1.03 -26.73 6.18
N THR A 19 1.43 -25.71 5.40
CA THR A 19 1.78 -24.42 6.00
C THR A 19 0.47 -23.83 6.50
N SER A 20 0.23 -24.00 7.80
CA SER A 20 -0.79 -23.29 8.54
C SER A 20 -0.50 -21.79 8.40
N ASP A 21 -1.14 -21.15 7.43
CA ASP A 21 -1.25 -19.70 7.31
C ASP A 21 -2.08 -19.19 8.49
N THR A 22 -1.50 -19.21 9.69
CA THR A 22 -2.06 -18.49 10.84
C THR A 22 -2.10 -17.02 10.47
N PRO A 23 -3.27 -16.35 10.52
CA PRO A 23 -3.40 -14.96 10.13
C PRO A 23 -2.81 -14.08 11.23
N TYR A 24 -1.49 -13.90 11.21
CA TYR A 24 -0.84 -12.83 11.97
C TYR A 24 -1.09 -11.50 11.25
N THR A 25 -2.33 -11.01 11.29
CA THR A 25 -2.58 -9.58 11.09
C THR A 25 -2.23 -8.88 12.39
N SER A 26 -0.95 -8.51 12.53
CA SER A 26 -0.56 -7.55 13.56
C SER A 26 -1.35 -6.28 13.32
N ILE A 27 -2.15 -5.89 14.31
CA ILE A 27 -2.87 -4.61 14.29
C ILE A 27 -1.83 -3.51 14.13
N CYS A 28 -1.90 -2.80 13.01
CA CYS A 28 -0.99 -1.70 12.76
C CYS A 28 -1.52 -0.45 13.45
N ASN A 29 -0.83 -0.02 14.51
CA ASN A 29 -1.11 1.23 15.22
C ASN A 29 -0.27 2.40 14.66
N ASP A 30 -0.09 2.44 13.34
CA ASP A 30 0.61 3.54 12.69
C ASP A 30 -0.16 4.85 12.85
N ARG A 31 0.52 5.95 12.54
CA ARG A 31 -0.02 7.30 12.48
C ARG A 31 0.85 8.14 11.56
N PHE A 32 0.26 9.13 10.91
CA PHE A 32 1.01 10.15 10.20
C PHE A 32 1.87 10.95 11.19
N GLU A 33 3.12 11.20 10.84
CA GLU A 33 4.08 11.90 11.72
C GLU A 33 4.87 12.97 10.99
N TYR A 34 5.30 12.70 9.75
CA TYR A 34 6.12 13.65 8.99
C TYR A 34 5.34 14.19 7.82
N CYS A 35 5.45 15.50 7.58
CA CYS A 35 4.88 16.16 6.41
C CYS A 35 5.89 17.09 5.75
N TYR A 36 5.82 17.15 4.42
CA TYR A 36 6.48 18.16 3.59
C TYR A 36 5.43 18.82 2.72
N GLY A 37 5.58 20.12 2.48
CA GLY A 37 4.58 20.92 1.78
C GLY A 37 3.48 21.43 2.71
N ASN A 38 2.28 21.60 2.18
CA ASN A 38 1.17 22.29 2.88
C ASN A 38 0.16 21.32 3.50
N ALA A 39 0.62 20.18 4.05
CA ALA A 39 -0.25 19.28 4.79
C ALA A 39 -0.37 19.68 6.27
N THR A 40 -1.54 19.47 6.84
CA THR A 40 -1.75 19.42 8.29
C THR A 40 -2.03 17.98 8.72
N ILE A 41 -1.47 17.59 9.87
CA ILE A 41 -1.70 16.31 10.53
C ILE A 41 -2.51 16.58 11.80
N ASP A 42 -3.67 15.95 11.92
CA ASP A 42 -4.62 16.15 13.03
C ASP A 42 -5.12 14.79 13.58
N GLN A 43 -6.02 14.83 14.57
CA GLN A 43 -6.65 13.68 15.22
C GLN A 43 -5.63 12.68 15.78
N ASN A 44 -4.58 13.21 16.41
CA ASN A 44 -3.45 12.43 16.93
C ASN A 44 -2.71 11.62 15.83
N GLY A 45 -2.56 12.20 14.64
CA GLY A 45 -1.86 11.57 13.53
C GLY A 45 -2.74 10.63 12.70
N LEU A 46 -4.07 10.74 12.81
CA LEU A 46 -4.99 9.87 12.07
C LEU A 46 -5.66 10.56 10.90
N LEU A 47 -5.54 11.88 10.76
CA LEU A 47 -6.10 12.63 9.65
C LEU A 47 -5.03 13.52 9.04
N VAL A 48 -4.94 13.50 7.71
CA VAL A 48 -4.15 14.45 6.93
C VAL A 48 -5.09 15.29 6.09
N THR A 49 -4.86 16.60 6.07
CA THR A 49 -5.53 17.52 5.13
C THR A 49 -4.48 18.25 4.30
N ASN A 50 -4.66 18.30 2.98
CA ASN A 50 -3.83 19.15 2.13
C ASN A 50 -4.40 20.58 2.08
N GLY A 51 -3.59 21.57 2.45
CA GLY A 51 -4.01 22.97 2.60
C GLY A 51 -4.02 23.75 1.28
N ASN A 52 -3.19 23.38 0.31
CA ASN A 52 -3.04 24.10 -0.96
C ASN A 52 -3.00 23.12 -2.14
N GLU A 53 -3.43 23.59 -3.31
CA GLU A 53 -3.26 22.84 -4.54
C GLU A 53 -1.76 22.84 -4.90
N SER A 54 -1.19 21.64 -4.97
CA SER A 54 0.19 21.47 -5.36
C SER A 54 0.33 20.07 -5.91
N PHE A 55 0.51 20.00 -7.22
CA PHE A 55 0.55 18.74 -7.94
C PHE A 55 1.71 17.87 -7.43
N PHE A 56 1.38 16.90 -6.57
CA PHE A 56 2.35 16.06 -5.83
C PHE A 56 3.35 16.82 -4.95
N GLY A 57 3.07 18.07 -4.60
CA GLY A 57 3.97 18.89 -3.77
C GLY A 57 3.84 18.64 -2.27
N THR A 58 2.77 17.96 -1.86
CA THR A 58 2.52 17.59 -0.47
C THR A 58 2.84 16.10 -0.28
N GLU A 59 3.74 15.81 0.65
CA GLU A 59 4.16 14.45 1.02
C GLU A 59 3.91 14.23 2.51
N VAL A 60 3.44 13.05 2.87
CA VAL A 60 3.25 12.64 4.26
C VAL A 60 3.81 11.24 4.48
N ARG A 61 4.45 11.02 5.63
CA ARG A 61 4.94 9.71 6.05
C ARG A 61 4.32 9.25 7.36
N GLY A 62 4.18 7.93 7.47
CA GLY A 62 3.85 7.27 8.72
C GLY A 62 5.02 7.29 9.72
N ARG A 63 4.69 7.05 10.98
CA ARG A 63 5.63 6.94 12.09
C ARG A 63 6.36 5.61 12.09
N MET A 64 5.65 4.55 11.75
CA MET A 64 6.17 3.19 11.87
C MET A 64 7.23 2.88 10.81
N GLU A 65 8.14 2.01 11.20
CA GLU A 65 9.23 1.50 10.38
C GLU A 65 9.04 0.00 10.18
N TYR A 66 8.82 -0.40 8.93
CA TYR A 66 8.49 -1.77 8.57
C TYR A 66 9.70 -2.46 7.97
N SER A 67 10.25 -3.45 8.69
CA SER A 67 11.39 -4.26 8.22
C SER A 67 11.14 -5.76 8.26
N THR A 68 10.09 -6.22 8.95
CA THR A 68 9.80 -7.64 9.16
C THR A 68 8.29 -7.87 9.25
N GLY A 69 7.86 -9.11 9.03
CA GLY A 69 6.46 -9.50 9.20
C GLY A 69 5.53 -8.96 8.10
N LYS A 70 4.23 -8.93 8.43
CA LYS A 70 3.17 -8.49 7.54
C LYS A 70 2.25 -7.50 8.28
N HIS A 71 1.98 -6.37 7.65
CA HIS A 71 1.25 -5.24 8.24
C HIS A 71 0.10 -4.84 7.33
N SER A 72 -1.08 -4.59 7.90
CA SER A 72 -2.23 -4.10 7.16
C SER A 72 -2.61 -2.71 7.67
N LEU A 73 -2.70 -1.76 6.75
CA LEU A 73 -3.07 -0.37 6.97
C LEU A 73 -4.39 -0.12 6.24
N HIS A 74 -5.33 0.53 6.92
CA HIS A 74 -6.62 0.87 6.34
C HIS A 74 -6.75 2.39 6.29
N PHE A 75 -7.18 2.90 5.14
CA PHE A 75 -7.38 4.32 4.90
C PHE A 75 -8.82 4.57 4.53
N ARG A 76 -9.35 5.73 4.91
CA ARG A 76 -10.60 6.25 4.37
C ARG A 76 -10.34 7.59 3.71
N ILE A 77 -10.88 7.76 2.52
CA ILE A 77 -10.86 9.04 1.81
C ILE A 77 -11.98 9.89 2.37
N GLU A 78 -11.64 10.90 3.16
CA GLU A 78 -12.64 11.76 3.81
C GLU A 78 -13.14 12.84 2.84
N ASN A 79 -12.23 13.38 2.04
CA ASN A 79 -12.52 14.44 1.07
C ASN A 79 -11.56 14.33 -0.13
N ASN A 80 -12.07 14.51 -1.34
CA ASN A 80 -11.24 14.68 -2.54
C ASN A 80 -12.01 15.55 -3.55
N PRO A 81 -12.03 16.87 -3.34
CA PRO A 81 -12.84 17.79 -4.15
C PRO A 81 -12.21 18.01 -5.53
N SER A 82 -10.88 18.03 -5.59
CA SER A 82 -10.09 18.28 -6.81
C SER A 82 -10.19 17.12 -7.82
N LYS A 83 -10.50 15.91 -7.33
CA LYS A 83 -10.37 14.65 -8.07
C LYS A 83 -8.94 14.39 -8.57
N ILE A 84 -7.97 15.15 -8.08
CA ILE A 84 -6.57 14.85 -8.28
C ILE A 84 -6.25 13.58 -7.50
N LEU A 85 -5.31 12.85 -8.07
CA LEU A 85 -4.84 11.58 -7.58
C LEU A 85 -4.20 11.71 -6.18
N ILE A 86 -4.59 10.80 -5.28
CA ILE A 86 -3.99 10.63 -3.96
C ILE A 86 -3.09 9.40 -4.03
N PHE A 87 -1.78 9.61 -3.91
CA PHE A 87 -0.84 8.50 -3.87
C PHE A 87 -0.82 7.84 -2.50
N ILE A 88 -0.85 6.50 -2.48
CA ILE A 88 -0.73 5.65 -1.30
C ILE A 88 0.28 4.55 -1.59
N GLY A 89 1.30 4.45 -0.74
CA GLY A 89 2.34 3.45 -0.90
C GLY A 89 3.37 3.45 0.21
N ILE A 90 4.60 3.10 -0.16
CA ILE A 90 5.75 3.05 0.72
C ILE A 90 6.93 3.81 0.13
N ILE A 91 7.86 4.13 1.00
CA ILE A 91 9.18 4.64 0.66
C ILE A 91 10.22 4.09 1.63
N SER A 92 11.48 4.00 1.21
CA SER A 92 12.57 3.73 2.15
C SER A 92 12.72 4.90 3.13
N LYS A 93 12.92 4.62 4.42
CA LYS A 93 13.13 5.64 5.45
C LYS A 93 14.27 6.60 5.12
N THR A 94 15.34 6.09 4.51
CA THR A 94 16.54 6.88 4.19
C THR A 94 16.33 7.84 3.02
N ALA A 95 15.24 7.68 2.26
CA ALA A 95 14.89 8.59 1.19
C ALA A 95 14.53 9.97 1.75
N LYS A 96 14.94 11.03 1.06
CA LYS A 96 14.58 12.41 1.43
C LYS A 96 13.14 12.71 1.00
N MET A 97 12.44 13.52 1.79
CA MET A 97 11.18 14.15 1.37
C MET A 97 11.52 15.38 0.51
N GLY A 98 10.73 15.65 -0.53
CA GLY A 98 11.07 16.71 -1.50
C GLY A 98 9.92 17.42 -2.19
N GLY A 99 8.68 16.98 -1.99
CA GLY A 99 7.49 17.50 -2.68
C GLY A 99 7.46 17.12 -4.15
N ASN A 100 8.00 15.96 -4.50
CA ASN A 100 7.91 15.46 -5.87
C ASN A 100 7.96 13.94 -5.88
N LEU A 101 6.82 13.32 -6.09
CA LEU A 101 6.66 11.87 -6.14
C LEU A 101 7.53 11.16 -7.20
N PHE A 102 7.95 11.88 -8.25
CA PHE A 102 8.70 11.33 -9.38
C PHE A 102 10.22 11.28 -9.17
N ILE A 103 10.74 11.98 -8.16
CA ILE A 103 12.18 12.07 -7.91
C ILE A 103 12.70 10.90 -7.05
N PRO A 104 12.05 10.47 -5.95
CA PRO A 104 12.60 9.44 -5.10
C PRO A 104 12.59 8.08 -5.79
N SER A 105 13.77 7.54 -6.02
CA SER A 105 14.00 6.21 -6.62
C SER A 105 13.60 5.04 -5.70
N SER A 106 12.93 5.29 -4.58
CA SER A 106 12.53 4.26 -3.61
C SER A 106 11.02 4.24 -3.32
N VAL A 107 10.21 4.92 -4.13
CA VAL A 107 8.76 4.95 -3.95
C VAL A 107 8.11 3.80 -4.71
N TYR A 108 7.21 3.09 -4.02
CA TYR A 108 6.35 2.05 -4.60
C TYR A 108 4.93 2.25 -4.11
N GLY A 109 3.94 2.13 -5.00
CA GLY A 109 2.55 2.26 -4.61
C GLY A 109 1.62 2.62 -5.75
N TRP A 110 0.48 3.19 -5.40
CA TRP A 110 -0.57 3.53 -6.34
C TRP A 110 -1.04 4.94 -6.11
N GLY A 111 -1.22 5.66 -7.21
CA GLY A 111 -2.09 6.82 -7.20
C GLY A 111 -3.57 6.44 -7.40
N ASP A 112 -3.81 5.37 -8.14
CA ASP A 112 -5.14 4.82 -8.33
C ASP A 112 -5.04 3.36 -8.78
N TYR A 113 -6.17 2.68 -8.94
CA TYR A 113 -6.24 1.30 -9.37
C TYR A 113 -5.49 1.01 -10.67
N ASN A 114 -5.50 1.94 -11.63
CA ASN A 114 -4.78 1.76 -12.89
C ASN A 114 -3.49 2.57 -12.95
N ASP A 115 -3.06 3.17 -11.85
CA ASP A 115 -1.95 4.11 -11.85
C ASP A 115 -1.00 3.80 -10.71
N TYR A 116 0.08 3.09 -11.04
CA TYR A 116 1.03 2.58 -10.06
C TYR A 116 2.45 3.03 -10.38
N PHE A 117 3.26 3.08 -9.34
CA PHE A 117 4.61 3.60 -9.34
C PHE A 117 5.57 2.53 -8.86
N ILE A 118 6.66 2.38 -9.59
CA ILE A 118 7.77 1.47 -9.30
C ILE A 118 9.04 2.31 -9.33
N VAL A 119 9.78 2.38 -8.23
CA VAL A 119 11.03 3.18 -8.14
C VAL A 119 10.75 4.66 -8.47
N GLY A 120 9.60 5.19 -8.02
CA GLY A 120 9.14 6.55 -8.33
C GLY A 120 8.66 6.78 -9.77
N GLN A 121 8.75 5.77 -10.65
CA GLN A 121 8.32 5.87 -12.05
C GLN A 121 6.91 5.35 -12.23
N ARG A 122 6.03 6.20 -12.75
CA ARG A 122 4.66 5.88 -13.14
C ARG A 122 4.65 4.88 -14.31
N GLN A 123 3.89 3.79 -14.20
CA GLN A 123 3.97 2.67 -15.17
C GLN A 123 2.82 2.60 -16.18
N LYS A 124 1.65 3.20 -15.90
CA LYS A 124 0.48 3.06 -16.77
C LYS A 124 -0.05 4.42 -17.22
N VAL A 125 -0.10 4.61 -18.53
CA VAL A 125 -0.39 5.87 -19.24
C VAL A 125 -1.49 5.57 -20.27
N ASP A 126 -2.73 5.40 -19.83
CA ASP A 126 -3.87 5.32 -20.76
C ASP A 126 -4.60 6.67 -20.90
N SER A 127 -4.21 7.72 -20.16
CA SER A 127 -4.62 9.09 -20.43
C SER A 127 -3.66 10.10 -19.79
N ASP A 128 -3.53 11.27 -20.42
CA ASP A 128 -2.78 12.43 -19.89
C ASP A 128 -3.38 13.01 -18.60
N VAL A 129 -4.45 12.42 -18.07
CA VAL A 129 -5.23 13.02 -17.00
C VAL A 129 -5.13 12.21 -15.71
N LEU A 130 -4.57 12.87 -14.70
CA LEU A 130 -4.38 12.37 -13.34
C LEU A 130 -5.67 12.48 -12.52
N PHE A 131 -6.74 11.88 -13.05
CA PHE A 131 -8.03 11.78 -12.35
C PHE A 131 -8.09 10.54 -11.48
N SER A 132 -8.55 10.74 -10.25
CA SER A 132 -8.84 9.69 -9.28
C SER A 132 -10.23 9.07 -9.50
N TYR A 133 -10.27 7.76 -9.72
CA TYR A 133 -11.47 6.92 -9.59
C TYR A 133 -11.84 6.63 -8.14
N THR A 134 -10.93 6.94 -7.21
CA THR A 134 -11.18 6.86 -5.77
C THR A 134 -12.16 7.97 -5.37
N ARG A 135 -13.16 7.59 -4.56
CA ARG A 135 -14.26 8.46 -4.13
C ARG A 135 -14.18 8.72 -2.63
N GLU A 136 -14.87 9.78 -2.19
CA GLU A 136 -15.14 9.99 -0.77
C GLU A 136 -15.80 8.75 -0.17
N LYS A 137 -15.39 8.43 1.06
CA LYS A 137 -15.78 7.24 1.84
C LYS A 137 -15.24 5.92 1.29
N ASP A 138 -14.47 5.91 0.21
CA ASP A 138 -13.75 4.71 -0.20
C ASP A 138 -12.78 4.31 0.92
N VAL A 139 -12.79 3.02 1.24
CA VAL A 139 -11.83 2.39 2.15
C VAL A 139 -10.80 1.65 1.32
N ILE A 140 -9.53 1.89 1.64
CA ILE A 140 -8.38 1.31 0.96
C ILE A 140 -7.58 0.51 1.99
N GLU A 141 -7.33 -0.75 1.70
CA GLU A 141 -6.41 -1.60 2.44
C GLU A 141 -5.06 -1.63 1.71
N LEU A 142 -3.98 -1.29 2.43
CA LEU A 142 -2.61 -1.45 2.00
C LEU A 142 -1.94 -2.50 2.89
N VAL A 143 -1.48 -3.60 2.28
CA VAL A 143 -0.78 -4.67 2.99
C VAL A 143 0.69 -4.67 2.62
N LEU A 144 1.55 -4.50 3.61
CA LEU A 144 3.00 -4.57 3.49
C LEU A 144 3.45 -5.95 3.96
N ASP A 145 3.98 -6.77 3.06
CA ASP A 145 4.59 -8.07 3.39
C ASP A 145 6.11 -7.92 3.27
N CYS A 146 6.76 -7.61 4.39
CA CYS A 146 8.21 -7.42 4.43
C CYS A 146 8.96 -8.74 4.20
N SER A 147 8.34 -9.89 4.47
CA SER A 147 9.00 -11.18 4.29
C SER A 147 9.06 -11.60 2.83
N LYS A 148 8.01 -11.26 2.06
CA LYS A 148 7.92 -11.54 0.62
C LYS A 148 8.34 -10.35 -0.26
N HIS A 149 8.77 -9.25 0.36
CA HIS A 149 9.05 -7.97 -0.30
C HIS A 149 7.91 -7.48 -1.20
N GLN A 150 6.68 -7.48 -0.67
CA GLN A 150 5.47 -7.24 -1.45
C GLN A 150 4.59 -6.16 -0.85
N LEU A 151 3.92 -5.43 -1.74
CA LEU A 151 2.86 -4.49 -1.39
C LEU A 151 1.58 -4.94 -2.06
N CYS A 152 0.47 -4.99 -1.33
CA CYS A 152 -0.85 -5.22 -1.89
C CYS A 152 -1.76 -4.03 -1.63
N TYR A 153 -2.55 -3.66 -2.64
CA TYR A 153 -3.54 -2.59 -2.56
C TYR A 153 -4.92 -3.17 -2.85
N LYS A 154 -5.91 -2.82 -2.05
CA LYS A 154 -7.31 -3.20 -2.27
C LYS A 154 -8.21 -2.02 -1.98
N ASN A 155 -9.06 -1.66 -2.94
CA ASN A 155 -10.17 -0.73 -2.72
C ASN A 155 -11.44 -1.55 -2.41
N GLU A 156 -12.03 -1.35 -1.24
CA GLU A 156 -13.18 -2.15 -0.78
C GLU A 156 -14.42 -1.97 -1.65
N ARG A 157 -14.71 -0.75 -2.11
CA ARG A 157 -15.88 -0.52 -2.97
C ARG A 157 -15.75 -1.24 -4.31
N LEU A 158 -14.56 -1.22 -4.91
CA LEU A 158 -14.31 -1.85 -6.21
C LEU A 158 -14.08 -3.36 -6.10
N GLN A 159 -13.80 -3.88 -4.90
CA GLN A 159 -13.40 -5.27 -4.65
C GLN A 159 -12.21 -5.73 -5.51
N LYS A 160 -11.39 -4.78 -5.98
CA LYS A 160 -10.23 -5.10 -6.79
C LYS A 160 -8.97 -5.05 -5.94
N LYS A 161 -8.11 -6.05 -6.16
CA LYS A 161 -6.84 -6.22 -5.46
C LYS A 161 -5.70 -6.20 -6.47
N GLN A 162 -4.64 -5.46 -6.15
CA GLN A 162 -3.40 -5.43 -6.90
C GLN A 162 -2.22 -5.70 -5.99
N LYS A 163 -1.10 -6.04 -6.62
CA LYS A 163 0.12 -6.42 -5.95
C LYS A 163 1.32 -5.87 -6.73
N LEU A 164 2.31 -5.38 -5.99
CA LEU A 164 3.63 -5.00 -6.49
C LEU A 164 4.68 -5.83 -5.75
N ASP A 165 5.64 -6.36 -6.50
CA ASP A 165 6.89 -6.87 -5.95
C ASP A 165 7.88 -5.70 -5.82
N ILE A 166 8.59 -5.64 -4.69
CA ILE A 166 9.48 -4.55 -4.35
C ILE A 166 10.92 -5.02 -4.52
N ASP A 167 11.70 -4.28 -5.31
CA ASP A 167 13.15 -4.48 -5.37
C ASP A 167 13.80 -3.81 -4.15
N ILE A 168 14.22 -4.63 -3.20
CA ILE A 168 14.83 -4.15 -1.95
C ILE A 168 16.15 -3.40 -2.18
N ASN A 169 16.79 -3.58 -3.33
CA ASN A 169 18.00 -2.81 -3.69
C ASN A 169 17.66 -1.37 -4.11
N LYS A 170 16.41 -1.11 -4.50
CA LYS A 170 15.90 0.22 -4.88
C LYS A 170 15.12 0.87 -3.74
N CYS A 171 14.37 0.08 -2.98
CA CYS A 171 13.67 0.52 -1.78
C CYS A 171 14.09 -0.34 -0.57
N PRO A 172 15.25 -0.05 0.04
CA PRO A 172 15.74 -0.83 1.17
C PRO A 172 14.93 -0.58 2.44
N PHE A 173 14.94 -1.55 3.34
CA PHE A 173 14.37 -1.40 4.68
C PHE A 173 15.10 -0.36 5.53
N PRO A 174 14.44 0.21 6.57
CA PRO A 174 13.02 0.07 6.85
C PRO A 174 12.16 0.85 5.85
N TRP A 175 10.98 0.32 5.55
CA TRP A 175 9.96 1.07 4.81
C TRP A 175 9.15 1.93 5.76
N GLN A 176 8.65 3.05 5.26
CA GLN A 176 7.63 3.87 5.91
C GLN A 176 6.42 3.98 5.00
N LEU A 177 5.23 4.10 5.59
CA LEU A 177 4.04 4.54 4.86
C LEU A 177 4.33 5.89 4.18
N TYR A 178 3.94 6.04 2.93
CA TYR A 178 4.13 7.23 2.14
C TYR A 178 2.86 7.61 1.38
N ILE A 179 2.42 8.84 1.58
CA ILE A 179 1.23 9.44 0.96
C ILE A 179 1.65 10.70 0.22
N SER A 180 1.07 10.96 -0.95
CA SER A 180 1.13 12.27 -1.58
C SER A 180 -0.27 12.76 -1.97
N LEU A 181 -0.54 14.01 -1.64
CA LEU A 181 -1.83 14.68 -1.90
C LEU A 181 -1.61 15.77 -2.94
N GLY A 182 -2.42 15.77 -4.00
CA GLY A 182 -2.27 16.72 -5.10
C GLY A 182 -3.25 17.89 -5.04
N GLY A 183 -4.47 17.66 -4.54
CA GLY A 183 -5.56 18.62 -4.54
C GLY A 183 -5.71 19.39 -3.25
N GLN A 184 -6.09 20.66 -3.36
CA GLN A 184 -6.48 21.44 -2.19
C GLN A 184 -7.70 20.82 -1.50
N GLY A 185 -7.62 20.68 -0.19
CA GLY A 185 -8.71 20.13 0.62
C GLY A 185 -8.82 18.61 0.54
N ASP A 186 -7.91 17.91 -0.15
CA ASP A 186 -7.82 16.46 -0.09
C ASP A 186 -7.61 16.02 1.37
N GLN A 187 -8.38 15.02 1.80
CA GLN A 187 -8.33 14.48 3.15
C GLN A 187 -8.33 12.96 3.13
N ILE A 188 -7.41 12.40 3.88
CA ILE A 188 -7.28 10.96 4.07
C ILE A 188 -7.06 10.67 5.55
N SER A 189 -7.79 9.68 6.07
CA SER A 189 -7.63 9.22 7.44
C SER A 189 -7.07 7.81 7.50
N LEU A 190 -6.31 7.52 8.55
CA LEU A 190 -5.90 6.18 8.92
C LEU A 190 -6.96 5.59 9.86
N LEU A 191 -7.51 4.44 9.50
CA LEU A 191 -8.49 3.73 10.32
C LEU A 191 -7.75 2.86 11.35
N ARG A 192 -8.15 2.98 12.62
CA ARG A 192 -7.67 2.06 13.66
C ARG A 192 -8.23 0.67 13.37
N SER A 193 -7.38 -0.35 13.47
CA SER A 193 -7.90 -1.72 13.47
C SER A 193 -8.69 -1.91 14.77
N THR A 194 -10.00 -2.07 14.66
CA THR A 194 -10.81 -2.48 15.81
C THR A 194 -10.60 -3.98 16.00
N THR A 195 -10.03 -4.39 17.14
CA THR A 195 -10.20 -5.76 17.61
C THR A 195 -11.69 -6.00 17.76
N ASN A 196 -12.31 -6.78 16.87
CA ASN A 196 -13.61 -7.36 17.12
C ASN A 196 -13.45 -8.29 18.32
N THR A 197 -13.75 -7.77 19.52
CA THR A 197 -13.94 -8.57 20.72
C THR A 197 -15.33 -9.17 20.60
N HIS A 198 -15.39 -10.38 20.04
CA HIS A 198 -16.55 -11.26 20.15
C HIS A 198 -16.46 -12.08 21.44
#